data_AF-A0A1H7G9B6-F1
#
_entry.id   AF-A0A1H7G9B6-F1
#
_cell.length_a   1.000
_cell.length_b   1.000
_cell.length_c   1.000
_cell.angle_alpha   90.00
_cell.angle_beta   90.00
_cell.angle_gamma   90.00
#
_symmetry.space_group_name_H-M   'P 1'
#
loop_
_entity.id
_entity.type
_entity.pdbx_description
1 polymer ?
#
loop_
_entity_poly.entity_id
_entity_poly.type
_entity_poly.pdbx_seq_one_letter_code
_entity_poly.pdbx_strand_id
1 'polypeptide(L)'
;MIDTERIAELQAEIGAEDLSCIVSVYLEEARATLAQIAAGLTEEDHARAIHFLRSGALNIGLSGVADVAGKMTCRAASSRDDCADRFRDVLDHTMAEVTDSLA
;
A
#
# COMPACT_ATOMS: atom_id res chain seq x y z
N MET A 1 0.12 7.72 -9.95
CA MET A 1 0.23 6.36 -9.38
C MET A 1 -1.02 5.97 -8.59
N ILE A 2 -2.14 6.66 -8.86
CA ILE A 2 -3.41 6.51 -8.19
C ILE A 2 -4.51 6.44 -9.25
N ASP A 3 -5.60 5.79 -8.91
CA ASP A 3 -6.85 5.78 -9.63
C ASP A 3 -7.74 6.90 -9.05
N THR A 4 -7.68 8.06 -9.70
CA THR A 4 -8.39 9.26 -9.27
C THR A 4 -9.89 9.13 -9.38
N GLU A 5 -10.39 8.30 -10.30
CA GLU A 5 -11.82 8.03 -10.45
C GLU A 5 -12.30 7.24 -9.23
N ARG A 6 -11.60 6.16 -8.86
CA ARG A 6 -11.92 5.37 -7.66
C ARG A 6 -11.84 6.18 -6.37
N ILE A 7 -10.84 7.05 -6.25
CA ILE A 7 -10.69 7.95 -5.08
C ILE A 7 -11.86 8.92 -5.01
N ALA A 8 -12.28 9.51 -6.13
CA ALA A 8 -13.41 10.44 -6.19
C ALA A 8 -14.75 9.74 -5.87
N GLU A 9 -14.96 8.51 -6.37
CA GLU A 9 -16.12 7.68 -6.01
C GLU A 9 -16.19 7.43 -4.51
N LEU A 10 -15.09 6.95 -3.92
CA LEU A 10 -15.01 6.73 -2.47
C LEU A 10 -15.24 8.03 -1.70
N GLN A 11 -14.62 9.14 -2.11
CA GLN A 11 -14.82 10.43 -1.46
C GLN A 11 -16.29 10.87 -1.52
N ALA A 12 -16.99 10.59 -2.61
CA ALA A 12 -18.42 10.88 -2.74
C ALA A 12 -19.31 9.97 -1.87
N GLU A 13 -18.89 8.73 -1.64
CA GLU A 13 -19.63 7.74 -0.84
C GLU A 13 -19.49 7.95 0.67
N ILE A 14 -18.27 8.20 1.15
CA ILE A 14 -17.96 8.27 2.59
C ILE A 14 -17.53 9.66 3.06
N GLY A 15 -17.26 10.60 2.15
CA GLY A 15 -16.76 11.93 2.48
C GLY A 15 -15.25 12.00 2.61
N ALA A 16 -14.71 13.23 2.53
CA ALA A 16 -13.27 13.49 2.52
C ALA A 16 -12.58 13.16 3.86
N GLU A 17 -13.24 13.43 5.00
CA GLU A 17 -12.68 13.17 6.33
C GLU A 17 -12.52 11.67 6.59
N ASP A 18 -13.56 10.88 6.30
CA ASP A 18 -13.53 9.43 6.47
C ASP A 18 -12.55 8.78 5.48
N LEU A 19 -12.51 9.24 4.24
CA LEU A 19 -11.52 8.76 3.26
C LEU A 19 -10.09 9.04 3.73
N SER A 20 -9.81 10.25 4.20
CA SER A 20 -8.49 10.62 4.75
C SER A 20 -8.10 9.73 5.94
N CYS A 21 -9.07 9.41 6.81
CA CYS A 21 -8.86 8.49 7.93
C CYS A 21 -8.51 7.08 7.44
N ILE A 22 -9.29 6.52 6.51
CA ILE A 22 -9.06 5.17 5.94
C ILE A 22 -7.71 5.09 5.24
N VAL A 23 -7.36 6.09 4.43
CA VAL A 23 -6.06 6.17 3.77
C VAL A 23 -4.94 6.16 4.82
N SER A 24 -5.06 6.98 5.86
CA SER A 24 -4.04 7.05 6.93
C SER A 24 -3.87 5.71 7.64
N VAL A 25 -4.97 5.06 8.03
CA VAL A 25 -4.94 3.74 8.69
C VAL A 25 -4.31 2.69 7.78
N TYR A 26 -4.72 2.62 6.51
CA TYR A 26 -4.15 1.68 5.54
C TYR A 26 -2.63 1.90 5.38
N LEU A 27 -2.17 3.15 5.33
CA LEU A 27 -0.74 3.45 5.19
C LEU A 27 0.06 3.04 6.43
N GLU A 28 -0.46 3.25 7.63
CA GLU A 28 0.18 2.78 8.87
C GLU A 28 0.31 1.25 8.89
N GLU A 29 -0.77 0.54 8.56
CA GLU A 29 -0.76 -0.93 8.49
C GLU A 29 0.15 -1.46 7.38
N ALA A 30 0.21 -0.78 6.23
CA ALA A 30 1.10 -1.13 5.13
C ALA A 30 2.56 -1.03 5.55
N ARG A 31 2.95 0.04 6.26
CA ARG A 31 4.32 0.19 6.80
C ARG A 31 4.65 -0.90 7.82
N ALA A 32 3.73 -1.21 8.73
CA ALA A 32 3.92 -2.30 9.69
C ALA A 32 4.09 -3.65 8.99
N THR A 33 3.28 -3.92 7.98
CA THR A 33 3.35 -5.15 7.17
C THR A 33 4.69 -5.26 6.42
N LEU A 34 5.22 -4.15 5.89
CA LEU A 34 6.55 -4.15 5.25
C LEU A 34 7.68 -4.45 6.23
N ALA A 35 7.60 -3.93 7.46
CA ALA A 35 8.56 -4.24 8.50
C ALA A 35 8.55 -5.75 8.85
N GLN A 36 7.37 -6.37 8.86
CA GLN A 36 7.24 -7.82 9.04
C GLN A 36 7.85 -8.60 7.87
N ILE A 37 7.59 -8.19 6.62
CA ILE A 37 8.19 -8.80 5.43
C ILE A 37 9.73 -8.75 5.50
N ALA A 38 10.29 -7.59 5.86
CA ALA A 38 11.74 -7.41 6.03
C ALA A 38 12.31 -8.31 7.15
N ALA A 39 11.58 -8.46 8.27
CA ALA A 39 11.97 -9.34 9.38
C ALA A 39 11.98 -10.84 9.03
N GLY A 40 11.42 -11.23 7.87
CA GLY A 40 11.43 -12.60 7.37
C GLY A 40 10.19 -13.38 7.81
N LEU A 41 9.13 -13.28 7.01
CA LEU A 41 7.91 -14.06 7.15
C LEU A 41 8.06 -15.49 6.60
N THR A 42 7.18 -16.39 7.05
CA THR A 42 6.97 -17.67 6.37
C THR A 42 6.38 -17.46 4.96
N GLU A 43 6.45 -18.46 4.08
CA GLU A 43 5.90 -18.31 2.72
C GLU A 43 4.39 -18.04 2.73
N GLU A 44 3.65 -18.65 3.66
CA GLU A 44 2.22 -18.40 3.85
C GLU A 44 1.96 -16.97 4.35
N ASP A 45 2.67 -16.54 5.39
CA ASP A 45 2.54 -15.18 5.94
C ASP A 45 2.90 -14.11 4.92
N HIS A 46 3.94 -14.35 4.13
CA HIS A 46 4.37 -13.46 3.06
C HIS A 46 3.29 -13.32 1.98
N ALA A 47 2.65 -14.42 1.58
CA ALA A 47 1.54 -14.38 0.63
C ALA A 47 0.34 -13.61 1.19
N ARG A 48 0.01 -13.78 2.48
CA ARG A 48 -1.04 -13.02 3.17
C ARG A 48 -0.71 -11.53 3.23
N ALA A 49 0.53 -11.18 3.56
CA ALA A 49 1.01 -9.80 3.60
C ALA A 49 0.89 -9.13 2.23
N ILE A 50 1.30 -9.79 1.15
CA ILE A 50 1.13 -9.28 -0.22
C ILE A 50 -0.35 -9.11 -0.57
N HIS A 51 -1.19 -10.09 -0.23
CA HIS A 51 -2.62 -10.00 -0.50
C HIS A 51 -3.26 -8.80 0.21
N PHE A 52 -2.94 -8.59 1.48
CA PHE A 52 -3.38 -7.42 2.24
C PHE A 52 -2.95 -6.10 1.56
N LEU A 53 -1.65 -5.95 1.30
CA LEU A 53 -1.10 -4.74 0.67
C LEU A 53 -1.78 -4.47 -0.68
N ARG A 54 -1.91 -5.48 -1.53
CA ARG A 54 -2.49 -5.33 -2.87
C ARG A 54 -3.99 -5.04 -2.83
N SER A 55 -4.75 -5.82 -2.07
CA SER A 55 -6.21 -5.71 -2.05
C SER A 55 -6.66 -4.40 -1.41
N GLY A 56 -6.03 -3.99 -0.30
CA GLY A 56 -6.32 -2.72 0.34
C GLY A 56 -6.00 -1.52 -0.56
N ALA A 57 -4.85 -1.55 -1.25
CA ALA A 57 -4.48 -0.53 -2.23
C ALA A 57 -5.52 -0.41 -3.35
N LEU A 58 -5.96 -1.53 -3.94
CA LEU A 58 -6.96 -1.52 -5.01
C LEU A 58 -8.31 -0.99 -4.53
N ASN A 59 -8.71 -1.33 -3.30
CA ASN A 59 -10.00 -0.87 -2.76
C ASN A 59 -10.06 0.67 -2.69
N ILE A 60 -8.96 1.30 -2.27
CA ILE A 60 -8.83 2.76 -2.11
C ILE A 60 -8.56 3.48 -3.44
N GLY A 61 -7.95 2.79 -4.41
CA GLY A 61 -7.49 3.39 -5.68
C GLY A 61 -5.99 3.70 -5.70
N LEU A 62 -5.18 3.09 -4.84
CA LEU A 62 -3.71 3.26 -4.82
C LEU A 62 -3.04 2.30 -5.83
N SER A 63 -3.36 2.47 -7.12
CA SER A 63 -2.98 1.54 -8.19
C SER A 63 -1.47 1.26 -8.28
N GLY A 64 -0.61 2.26 -8.04
CA GLY A 64 0.84 2.09 -8.00
C GLY A 64 1.33 1.20 -6.86
N VAL A 65 0.72 1.30 -5.67
CA VAL A 65 1.01 0.44 -4.52
C VAL A 65 0.56 -0.99 -4.81
N ALA A 66 -0.64 -1.16 -5.38
CA ALA A 66 -1.16 -2.46 -5.77
C ALA A 66 -0.27 -3.19 -6.80
N ASP A 67 0.26 -2.44 -7.77
CA ASP A 67 1.16 -2.97 -8.80
C ASP A 67 2.49 -3.45 -8.23
N VAL A 68 3.07 -2.70 -7.29
CA VAL A 68 4.33 -3.09 -6.64
C VAL A 68 4.10 -4.28 -5.71
N ALA A 69 3.00 -4.30 -4.96
CA ALA A 69 2.61 -5.45 -4.13
C ALA A 69 2.47 -6.72 -4.95
N GLY A 70 1.80 -6.66 -6.11
CA GLY A 70 1.65 -7.82 -6.99
C GLY A 70 2.96 -8.36 -7.57
N LYS A 71 4.00 -7.54 -7.66
CA LYS A 71 5.32 -7.91 -8.19
C LYS A 71 6.31 -8.35 -7.09
N MET A 72 5.92 -8.22 -5.82
CA MET A 72 6.77 -8.52 -4.69
C MET A 72 7.01 -10.03 -4.60
N THR A 73 8.24 -10.46 -4.92
CA THR A 73 8.61 -11.89 -4.99
C THR A 73 9.83 -12.17 -4.10
N CYS A 74 9.93 -11.50 -2.97
CA CYS A 74 11.13 -11.41 -2.12
C CYS A 74 11.35 -12.71 -1.33
N ARG A 75 11.70 -13.78 -2.05
CA ARG A 75 11.89 -15.13 -1.50
C ARG A 75 13.25 -15.29 -0.83
N ALA A 76 14.29 -14.58 -1.30
CA ALA A 76 15.63 -14.62 -0.74
C ALA A 76 15.84 -13.57 0.36
N ALA A 77 16.54 -13.93 1.45
CA ALA A 77 16.77 -13.03 2.58
C ALA A 77 17.53 -11.74 2.18
N SER A 78 18.52 -11.86 1.30
CA SER A 78 19.32 -10.73 0.80
C SER A 78 18.56 -9.75 -0.11
N SER A 79 17.34 -10.09 -0.55
CA SER A 79 16.49 -9.22 -1.38
C SER A 79 15.26 -8.70 -0.63
N ARG A 80 15.08 -9.03 0.66
CA ARG A 80 13.90 -8.59 1.43
C ARG A 80 13.98 -7.12 1.82
N ASP A 81 15.15 -6.67 2.25
CA ASP A 81 15.37 -5.26 2.63
C ASP A 81 15.21 -4.33 1.42
N ASP A 82 15.87 -4.64 0.30
CA ASP A 82 15.77 -3.86 -0.96
C ASP A 82 14.33 -3.80 -1.50
N CYS A 83 13.61 -4.93 -1.47
CA CYS A 83 12.19 -4.97 -1.81
C CYS A 83 11.34 -4.08 -0.90
N ALA A 84 11.55 -4.17 0.41
CA ALA A 84 10.75 -3.45 1.40
C ALA A 84 11.02 -1.94 1.34
N ASP A 85 12.28 -1.54 1.13
CA ASP A 85 12.69 -0.15 0.97
C ASP A 85 12.08 0.45 -0.30
N ARG A 86 12.18 -0.25 -1.43
CA ARG A 86 11.57 0.20 -2.69
C ARG A 86 10.04 0.31 -2.60
N PHE A 87 9.39 -0.57 -1.85
CA PHE A 87 7.96 -0.46 -1.60
C PHE A 87 7.65 0.77 -0.73
N ARG A 88 8.43 0.99 0.32
CA ARG A 88 8.28 2.14 1.21
C ARG A 88 8.38 3.46 0.43
N ASP A 89 9.34 3.57 -0.50
CA ASP A 89 9.47 4.74 -1.37
C ASP A 89 8.21 4.98 -2.22
N VAL A 90 7.62 3.90 -2.76
CA VAL A 90 6.38 3.98 -3.55
C VAL A 90 5.19 4.37 -2.68
N LEU A 91 5.09 3.86 -1.44
CA LEU A 91 4.08 4.30 -0.47
C LEU A 91 4.22 5.79 -0.17
N ASP A 92 5.45 6.27 0.09
CA ASP A 92 5.71 7.67 0.41
C ASP A 92 5.33 8.60 -0.74
N HIS A 93 5.67 8.22 -1.97
CA HIS A 93 5.31 9.00 -3.15
C HIS A 93 3.80 8.98 -3.44
N THR A 94 3.16 7.82 -3.28
CA THR A 94 1.71 7.69 -3.45
C THR A 94 0.96 8.49 -2.39
N MET A 95 1.45 8.52 -1.15
CA MET A 95 0.86 9.32 -0.08
C MET A 95 0.89 10.81 -0.42
N ALA A 96 2.03 11.32 -0.91
CA ALA A 96 2.13 12.71 -1.35
C ALA A 96 1.11 13.03 -2.47
N GLU A 97 0.96 12.15 -3.46
CA GLU A 97 -0.04 12.30 -4.52
C GLU A 97 -1.48 12.32 -3.99
N VAL A 98 -1.81 11.43 -3.03
CA VAL A 98 -3.16 11.37 -2.45
C VAL A 98 -3.45 12.60 -1.60
N THR A 99 -2.50 13.07 -0.79
CA THR A 99 -2.69 14.28 0.02
C THR A 99 -2.93 15.51 -0.85
N ASP A 100 -2.18 15.67 -1.94
CA ASP A 100 -2.42 16.75 -2.92
C ASP A 100 -3.79 16.62 -3.62
N SER A 101 -4.26 15.39 -3.84
CA SER A 101 -5.57 15.14 -4.45
C SER A 101 -6.76 15.35 -3.51
N LEU A 102 -6.54 15.31 -2.19
CA LEU A 102 -7.57 15.48 -1.17
C LEU A 102 -7.62 16.91 -0.59
N ALA A 103 -6.61 17.73 -0.88
CA ALA A 103 -6.49 19.14 -0.47
C ALA A 103 -7.29 20.07 -1.40
#